data_AF-A0A1G1JC91-F1
#
_entry.id   AF-A0A1G1JC91-F1
#
_cell.length_a   1.000
_cell.length_b   1.000
_cell.length_c   1.000
_cell.angle_alpha   90.00
_cell.angle_beta   90.00
_cell.angle_gamma   90.00
#
_symmetry.space_group_name_H-M   'P 1'
#
loop_
_entity.id
_entity.type
_entity.pdbx_description
1 polymer ?
#
loop_
_entity_poly.entity_id
_entity_poly.type
_entity_poly.pdbx_seq_one_letter_code
_entity_poly.pdbx_strand_id
1 'polypeptide(L)' 'MPYDPKLDQRIWGKTWENDLGKISVGIFSYNQGAKKLQITRENTDAEGNVRFAKLGRLTQDELEGILPILEEARKQFAS' A
#
# COMPACT_ATOMS: atom_id res chain seq x y z
N MET A 1 -8.71 -21.12 -7.46
CA MET A 1 -10.01 -20.52 -7.09
C MET A 1 -10.00 -19.06 -7.53
N PRO A 2 -11.11 -18.52 -8.06
CA PRO A 2 -11.21 -17.10 -8.40
C PRO A 2 -11.13 -16.24 -7.14
N TYR A 3 -10.65 -15.01 -7.29
CA TYR A 3 -10.62 -14.03 -6.20
C TYR A 3 -12.04 -13.68 -5.76
N ASP A 4 -12.30 -13.77 -4.45
CA ASP A 4 -13.57 -13.38 -3.82
C ASP A 4 -13.33 -12.22 -2.85
N PRO A 5 -13.78 -11.00 -3.16
CA PRO A 5 -13.63 -9.84 -2.29
C PRO A 5 -14.14 -10.05 -0.86
N LYS A 6 -15.12 -10.94 -0.63
CA LYS A 6 -15.65 -11.23 0.71
C LYS A 6 -14.65 -11.94 1.62
N LEU A 7 -13.70 -12.65 1.01
CA LEU A 7 -12.66 -13.37 1.72
C LEU A 7 -11.44 -12.47 1.99
N ASP A 8 -11.31 -11.31 1.35
CA ASP A 8 -10.19 -10.39 1.57
C ASP A 8 -10.48 -9.46 2.75
N GLN A 9 -9.88 -9.75 3.90
CA GLN A 9 -10.06 -8.96 5.11
C GLN A 9 -8.94 -7.93 5.24
N ARG A 10 -9.31 -6.65 5.41
CA ARG A 10 -8.38 -5.61 5.88
C ARG A 10 -8.24 -5.69 7.39
N ILE A 11 -7.06 -6.07 7.85
CA ILE A 11 -6.74 -6.22 9.28
C ILE A 11 -6.33 -4.87 9.88
N TRP A 12 -5.58 -4.09 9.11
CA TRP A 12 -5.10 -2.78 9.53
C TRP A 12 -4.93 -1.86 8.32
N GLY A 13 -4.98 -0.56 8.54
CA GLY A 13 -4.45 0.38 7.57
C GLY A 13 -4.50 1.83 8.01
N LYS A 14 -3.66 2.64 7.37
CA LYS A 14 -3.61 4.09 7.50
C LYS A 14 -3.55 4.72 6.12
N THR A 15 -3.93 5.99 6.07
CA THR A 15 -3.90 6.81 4.87
C THR A 15 -3.09 8.07 5.15
N TRP A 16 -2.30 8.48 4.17
CA TRP A 16 -1.66 9.78 4.11
C TRP A 16 -2.26 10.52 2.91
N GLU A 17 -2.80 11.71 3.14
CA GLU A 17 -3.53 12.49 2.14
C GLU A 17 -3.01 13.92 2.13
N ASN A 18 -2.93 14.48 0.93
CA ASN A 18 -2.60 15.88 0.67
C ASN A 18 -3.38 16.38 -0.56
N ASP A 19 -3.11 17.62 -0.97
CA ASP A 19 -3.81 18.26 -2.11
C ASP A 19 -3.59 17.54 -3.46
N LEU A 20 -2.57 16.68 -3.56
CA LEU A 20 -2.24 15.94 -4.79
C LEU A 20 -2.87 14.55 -4.83
N GLY A 21 -3.36 14.04 -3.70
CA GLY A 21 -4.01 12.74 -3.62
C GLY A 21 -3.76 12.01 -2.30
N LYS A 22 -3.98 10.71 -2.33
CA LYS A 22 -3.99 9.83 -1.16
C LYS A 22 -3.12 8.61 -1.38
N ILE A 23 -2.27 8.30 -0.42
CA ILE A 23 -1.55 7.03 -0.31
C ILE A 23 -2.16 6.22 0.84
N SER A 24 -2.54 4.98 0.56
CA SER A 24 -3.04 4.05 1.58
C SER A 24 -2.06 2.91 1.79
N VAL A 25 -1.77 2.60 3.04
CA VAL A 25 -1.01 1.41 3.45
C VAL A 25 -1.90 0.54 4.31
N GLY A 26 -2.00 -0.74 4.00
CA GLY A 26 -2.82 -1.67 4.78
C GLY A 26 -2.29 -3.09 4.80
N ILE A 27 -2.68 -3.83 5.83
CA ILE A 27 -2.42 -5.27 5.95
C ILE A 27 -3.72 -6.00 5.63
N PHE A 28 -3.65 -6.91 4.67
CA PHE A 28 -4.77 -7.70 4.18
C PHE A 28 -4.49 -9.19 4.34
N SER A 29 -5.51 -9.98 4.63
CA SER A 29 -5.45 -11.45 4.65
C SER A 29 -6.62 -11.99 3.86
N TYR A 30 -6.30 -12.74 2.81
CA TYR A 30 -7.30 -13.41 2.00
C TYR A 30 -7.59 -14.78 2.58
N ASN A 31 -8.86 -15.03 2.91
CA ASN A 31 -9.35 -16.31 3.43
C ASN A 31 -8.56 -16.80 4.66
N GLN A 32 -8.25 -15.87 5.59
CA GLN A 32 -7.41 -16.13 6.78
C GLN A 32 -6.00 -16.64 6.46
N GLY A 33 -5.55 -16.52 5.20
CA GLY A 33 -4.22 -16.89 4.75
C GLY A 33 -3.15 -15.87 5.13
N ALA A 34 -1.97 -16.03 4.54
CA ALA A 34 -0.81 -15.18 4.82
C ALA A 34 -1.15 -13.68 4.68
N LYS A 35 -0.80 -12.91 5.70
CA LYS A 35 -0.97 -11.46 5.71
C LYS A 35 -0.02 -10.83 4.70
N LYS A 36 -0.53 -9.85 3.96
CA LYS A 36 0.25 -9.08 2.99
C LYS A 36 0.05 -7.61 3.20
N LEU A 37 1.13 -6.85 3.18
CA LEU A 37 1.08 -5.41 3.08
C LEU A 37 0.69 -5.03 1.65
N GLN A 38 -0.21 -4.06 1.50
CA GLN A 38 -0.56 -3.45 0.22
C GLN A 38 -0.44 -1.94 0.34
N ILE A 39 0.22 -1.33 -0.64
CA ILE A 39 0.34 0.12 -0.78
C ILE A 39 -0.38 0.53 -2.06
N THR A 40 -1.25 1.53 -1.95
CA THR A 40 -2.02 2.05 -3.08
C THR A 40 -1.95 3.58 -3.12
N ARG A 41 -2.15 4.14 -4.30
CA ARG A 41 -2.22 5.57 -4.55
C ARG A 41 -3.53 5.89 -5.26
N GLU A 42 -4.13 7.00 -4.87
CA GLU A 42 -5.26 7.63 -5.52
C GLU A 42 -4.85 9.06 -5.86
N ASN A 43 -4.75 9.38 -7.14
CA ASN A 43 -4.47 10.75 -7.61
C ASN A 43 -5.74 11.34 -8.23
N THR A 44 -5.99 12.61 -7.96
CA THR A 44 -7.06 13.35 -8.63
C THR A 44 -6.47 14.07 -9.84
N ASP A 45 -7.02 13.84 -11.03
CA ASP A 45 -6.61 14.61 -12.21
C ASP A 45 -7.29 15.99 -12.26
N ALA A 46 -6.88 16.85 -13.20
CA ALA A 46 -7.37 18.22 -13.32
C ALA A 46 -8.89 18.31 -13.57
N GLU A 47 -9.51 17.21 -14.00
CA GLU A 47 -10.96 17.08 -14.25
C GLU A 47 -11.71 16.53 -13.03
N GLY A 48 -11.00 16.26 -11.92
CA GLY A 48 -11.57 15.73 -10.69
C GLY A 48 -11.70 14.20 -10.65
N ASN A 49 -11.18 13.47 -11.65
CA ASN A 49 -11.28 12.02 -11.67
C ASN A 49 -10.21 11.38 -10.78
N VAL A 50 -10.61 10.41 -9.97
CA VAL A 50 -9.70 9.65 -9.11
C VAL A 50 -9.11 8.47 -9.88
N ARG A 51 -7.79 8.46 -10.00
CA ARG A 51 -7.02 7.35 -10.60
C ARG A 51 -6.35 6.53 -9.52
N PHE A 52 -6.71 5.26 -9.46
CA PHE A 52 -6.13 4.30 -8.53
C PHE A 52 -4.92 3.58 -9.15
N ALA A 53 -3.84 3.44 -8.37
CA ALA A 53 -2.67 2.65 -8.72
C ALA A 53 -2.20 1.82 -7.53
N LYS A 54 -1.80 0.57 -7.77
CA LYS A 54 -1.09 -0.24 -6.77
C LYS A 54 0.39 0.11 -6.83
N LEU A 55 0.96 0.50 -5.69
CA LEU A 55 2.38 0.84 -5.56
C LEU A 55 3.22 -0.35 -5.08
N GLY A 56 2.60 -1.30 -4.37
CA GLY A 56 3.31 -2.50 -3.93
C GLY A 56 2.40 -3.47 -3.19
N ARG A 57 2.81 -4.74 -3.19
CA ARG A 57 2.22 -5.78 -2.35
C ARG A 57 3.34 -6.70 -1.87
N LEU A 58 3.49 -6.80 -0.55
CA LEU A 58 4.63 -7.46 0.08
C LEU A 58 4.17 -8.49 1.11
N THR A 59 4.91 -9.58 1.22
CA THR A 59 4.88 -10.44 2.40
C THR A 59 5.56 -9.76 3.58
N GLN A 60 5.49 -10.37 4.77
CA GLN A 60 6.22 -9.88 5.93
C GLN A 60 7.73 -9.93 5.68
N ASP A 61 8.26 -11.04 5.19
CA ASP A 61 9.69 -11.22 4.95
C ASP A 61 10.23 -10.22 3.92
N GLU A 62 9.47 -9.96 2.85
CA GLU A 62 9.83 -8.95 1.85
C GLU A 62 9.85 -7.54 2.46
N LEU A 63 8.87 -7.21 3.30
CA LEU A 63 8.82 -5.92 4.00
C LEU A 63 10.03 -5.74 4.93
N GLU A 64 10.31 -6.73 5.78
CA GLU A 64 11.45 -6.71 6.70
C GLU A 64 12.77 -6.58 5.94
N GLY A 65 12.91 -7.28 4.80
CA GLY A 65 14.10 -7.21 3.96
C GLY A 65 14.33 -5.85 3.30
N ILE A 66 13.28 -5.15 2.89
CA ILE A 66 13.41 -3.84 2.23
C ILE A 66 13.36 -2.65 3.19
N LEU A 67 12.87 -2.81 4.42
CA LEU A 67 12.75 -1.72 5.39
C LEU A 67 14.06 -0.94 5.58
N PRO A 68 15.23 -1.59 5.77
CA PRO A 68 16.52 -0.89 5.85
C PRO A 68 16.84 -0.09 4.58
N ILE A 69 16.53 -0.65 3.41
CA ILE A 69 16.76 0.00 2.10
C ILE A 69 15.86 1.24 1.96
N LEU A 70 14.61 1.16 2.38
CA LEU A 70 13.67 2.29 2.37
C LEU A 70 14.14 3.41 3.31
N GLU A 71 14.65 3.06 4.50
CA GLU A 71 15.22 4.04 5.43
C GLU A 71 16.50 4.68 4.89
N GLU A 72 17.36 3.93 4.21
CA GLU A 72 18.53 4.48 3.52
C GLU A 72 18.13 5.42 2.38
N ALA A 73 17.17 5.01 1.52
CA ALA A 73 16.64 5.83 0.45
C ALA A 73 16.00 7.12 0.99
N ARG A 74 15.28 7.05 2.12
CA ARG A 74 14.69 8.21 2.79
C ARG A 74 15.75 9.27 3.15
N LYS A 75 16.93 8.85 3.59
CA LYS A 75 18.03 9.78 3.95
C LYS A 75 18.59 10.52 2.73
N GLN A 76 18.49 9.95 1.53
CA GLN A 76 18.93 10.61 0.28
C GLN A 76 18.03 11.79 -0.13
N PHE A 77 16.80 11.87 0.37
CA PHE A 77 15.95 13.06 0.16
C PHE A 77 16.33 14.25 1.03
N ALA A 78 17.13 14.02 2.09
CA ALA A 78 17.53 15.05 3.06
C ALA A 78 18.91 15.66 2.77
N SER A 79 19.64 15.11 1.79
CA SER A 79 20.91 15.63 1.25
C SER A 79 20.68 16.53 0.04
#